data_AF-A0A1B6HWL3-F1
#
_entry.id   AF-A0A1B6HWL3-F1
#
_cell.length_a   1.000
_cell.length_b   1.000
_cell.length_c   1.000
_cell.angle_alpha   90.00
_cell.angle_beta   90.00
_cell.angle_gamma   90.00
#
_symmetry.space_group_name_H-M   'P 1'
#
loop_
_entity.id
_entity.type
_entity.pdbx_description
1 polymer ?
#
loop_
_entity_poly.entity_id
_entity_poly.type
_entity_poly.pdbx_seq_one_letter_code
_entity_poly.pdbx_strand_id
1 'polypeptide(L)'
;MTIVLSEKLQRTQNYCIRYVYDVRREQHITPYYIQSNILKLKDQRSIKILKLVHSILKFGIPRYFSEYFKSVSHVGVRSTRSGSYILRMPQHKTAVFDKSFHVMACRLWNALPQTVTSIDSSSRFVAKLKDMYLERLAGAVPV
;
A
#
# COMPACT_ATOMS: atom_id res chain seq x y z
N MET A 1 -8.16 -10.60 7.21
CA MET A 1 -9.38 -10.29 6.44
C MET A 1 -9.63 -11.44 5.49
N THR A 2 -10.74 -12.16 5.66
CA THR A 2 -11.11 -13.25 4.74
C THR A 2 -11.45 -12.67 3.36
N ILE A 3 -11.23 -13.46 2.30
CA ILE A 3 -11.49 -13.03 0.92
C ILE A 3 -12.96 -12.62 0.75
N VAL A 4 -13.88 -13.41 1.32
CA VAL A 4 -15.33 -13.18 1.30
C VAL A 4 -15.71 -11.79 1.86
N LEU A 5 -15.14 -11.40 3.01
CA LEU A 5 -15.46 -10.11 3.61
C LEU A 5 -14.92 -8.94 2.75
N SER A 6 -13.73 -9.11 2.18
CA SER A 6 -13.15 -8.11 1.28
C SER A 6 -14.03 -7.87 0.06
N GLU A 7 -14.61 -8.92 -0.50
CA GLU A 7 -15.49 -8.82 -1.66
C GLU A 7 -16.81 -8.17 -1.32
N LYS A 8 -17.41 -8.52 -0.17
CA LYS A 8 -18.64 -7.89 0.32
C LYS A 8 -18.46 -6.38 0.48
N LEU A 9 -17.38 -5.94 1.13
CA LEU A 9 -17.10 -4.51 1.30
C LEU A 9 -16.85 -3.80 -0.04
N GLN A 10 -16.14 -4.44 -0.98
CA GLN A 10 -15.92 -3.85 -2.30
C GLN A 10 -17.22 -3.72 -3.09
N ARG A 11 -18.13 -4.69 -2.98
CA ARG A 11 -19.47 -4.61 -3.57
C ARG A 11 -20.27 -3.47 -2.98
N THR A 12 -20.25 -3.29 -1.65
CA THR A 12 -20.92 -2.15 -1.00
C THR A 12 -20.35 -0.83 -1.50
N GLN A 13 -19.03 -0.67 -1.56
CA GLN A 13 -18.40 0.53 -2.13
C GLN A 13 -18.84 0.78 -3.58
N ASN A 14 -18.89 -0.27 -4.40
CA ASN A 14 -19.37 -0.17 -5.76
C ASN A 14 -20.82 0.32 -5.82
N TYR A 15 -21.70 -0.20 -4.98
CA TYR A 15 -23.09 0.26 -4.92
C TYR A 15 -23.20 1.74 -4.53
N CYS A 16 -22.41 2.20 -3.56
CA CYS A 16 -22.40 3.62 -3.18
C CYS A 16 -21.99 4.53 -4.35
N ILE A 17 -20.93 4.16 -5.09
CA ILE A 17 -20.50 4.95 -6.25
C ILE A 17 -21.56 4.91 -7.36
N ARG A 18 -22.16 3.74 -7.62
CA ARG A 18 -23.22 3.62 -8.62
C ARG A 18 -24.43 4.48 -8.26
N TYR A 19 -24.78 4.55 -6.99
CA TYR A 19 -25.88 5.38 -6.51
C TYR A 19 -25.61 6.88 -6.69
N VAL A 20 -24.42 7.35 -6.31
CA VAL A 20 -24.05 8.77 -6.41
C VAL A 20 -23.96 9.26 -7.87
N TYR A 21 -23.46 8.42 -8.77
CA TYR A 21 -23.26 8.77 -10.18
C TYR A 21 -24.35 8.23 -11.13
N ASP A 22 -25.46 7.71 -10.57
CA ASP A 22 -26.56 7.09 -11.30
C ASP A 22 -26.11 6.10 -12.40
N VAL A 23 -25.18 5.21 -12.03
CA VAL A 23 -24.50 4.33 -12.96
C VAL A 23 -25.28 3.03 -13.15
N ARG A 24 -25.68 2.75 -14.39
CA ARG A 24 -26.38 1.50 -14.75
C ARG A 24 -25.55 0.27 -14.42
N ARG A 25 -26.20 -0.83 -14.03
CA ARG A 25 -25.55 -2.09 -13.59
C ARG A 25 -24.47 -2.61 -14.55
N GLU A 26 -24.70 -2.47 -15.86
CA GLU A 26 -23.83 -2.98 -16.93
C GLU A 26 -22.61 -2.10 -17.20
N GLN A 27 -22.68 -0.82 -16.84
CA GLN A 27 -21.58 0.11 -17.09
C GLN A 27 -20.37 -0.21 -16.21
N HIS A 28 -19.18 -0.03 -16.79
CA HIS A 28 -17.92 -0.21 -16.08
C HIS A 28 -17.76 0.85 -14.98
N ILE A 29 -17.44 0.41 -13.76
CA ILE A 29 -17.40 1.29 -12.59
C ILE A 29 -16.09 2.09 -12.45
N THR A 30 -14.99 1.60 -13.04
CA THR A 30 -13.65 2.20 -12.85
C THR A 30 -13.54 3.68 -13.27
N PRO A 31 -14.17 4.17 -14.35
CA PRO A 31 -14.17 5.60 -14.70
C PRO A 31 -14.71 6.48 -13.57
N TYR A 32 -15.74 6.03 -12.87
CA TYR A 32 -16.34 6.76 -11.76
C TYR A 32 -15.46 6.77 -10.50
N TYR A 33 -14.65 5.74 -10.28
CA TYR A 33 -13.60 5.77 -9.26
C TYR A 33 -12.57 6.85 -9.55
N ILE A 34 -12.14 6.97 -10.81
CA ILE A 34 -11.16 7.98 -11.25
C ILE A 34 -11.78 9.38 -11.12
N GLN A 35 -13.00 9.57 -11.64
CA GLN A 35 -13.72 10.85 -11.58
C GLN A 35 -13.99 11.31 -10.14
N SER A 36 -14.29 10.39 -9.22
CA SER A 36 -14.50 10.70 -7.80
C SER A 36 -13.23 10.87 -6.99
N ASN A 37 -12.05 10.59 -7.56
CA ASN A 37 -10.78 10.53 -6.84
C ASN A 37 -10.82 9.53 -5.65
N ILE A 38 -11.61 8.46 -5.79
CA ILE A 38 -11.75 7.39 -4.80
C ILE A 38 -10.95 6.17 -5.26
N LEU A 39 -10.26 5.53 -4.32
CA LEU A 39 -9.56 4.27 -4.56
C LEU A 39 -10.40 3.06 -4.14
N LYS A 40 -10.15 1.91 -4.76
CA LYS A 40 -10.73 0.64 -4.31
C LYS A 40 -10.21 0.28 -2.91
N LEU A 41 -10.99 -0.48 -2.13
CA LEU A 41 -10.64 -0.80 -0.74
C LEU A 41 -9.29 -1.51 -0.59
N LYS A 42 -8.92 -2.35 -1.56
CA LYS A 42 -7.62 -3.02 -1.59
C LYS A 42 -6.48 -2.01 -1.63
N ASP A 43 -6.57 -0.99 -2.48
CA ASP A 43 -5.53 0.03 -2.64
C ASP A 43 -5.50 0.98 -1.44
N GLN A 44 -6.67 1.36 -0.91
CA GLN A 44 -6.75 2.13 0.33
C GLN A 44 -6.09 1.40 1.50
N ARG A 45 -6.25 0.08 1.60
CA ARG A 45 -5.58 -0.74 2.62
C ARG A 45 -4.06 -0.69 2.43
N SER A 46 -3.57 -0.83 1.21
CA SER A 46 -2.14 -0.74 0.90
C SER A 46 -1.57 0.62 1.30
N ILE A 47 -2.26 1.73 0.99
CA ILE A 47 -1.84 3.08 1.40
C ILE A 47 -1.81 3.22 2.92
N LYS A 48 -2.80 2.68 3.65
CA LYS A 48 -2.81 2.72 5.12
C LYS A 48 -1.63 1.96 5.71
N ILE A 49 -1.30 0.78 5.16
CA ILE A 49 -0.13 0.00 5.55
C ILE A 49 1.15 0.80 5.29
N LEU A 50 1.30 1.35 4.07
CA LEU A 50 2.47 2.13 3.68
C LEU A 50 2.65 3.40 4.52
N LYS A 51 1.55 4.10 4.85
CA LYS A 51 1.58 5.26 5.74
C LYS A 51 2.10 4.88 7.13
N LEU A 52 1.66 3.74 7.66
CA LEU A 52 2.13 3.25 8.95
C LEU A 52 3.62 2.89 8.89
N VAL A 53 4.06 2.18 7.85
CA VAL A 53 5.48 1.86 7.64
C VAL A 53 6.33 3.11 7.52
N HIS A 54 5.89 4.09 6.73
CA HIS A 54 6.56 5.39 6.59
C HIS A 54 6.71 6.08 7.96
N SER A 55 5.66 6.07 8.78
CA SER A 55 5.70 6.63 10.13
C SER A 55 6.68 5.89 11.04
N ILE A 56 6.75 4.57 10.95
CA ILE A 56 7.68 3.75 11.74
C ILE A 56 9.12 4.04 11.33
N LEU A 57 9.40 4.12 10.03
CA LEU A 57 10.75 4.32 9.51
C LEU A 57 11.28 5.75 9.72
N LYS A 58 10.42 6.76 9.62
CA LYS A 58 10.83 8.17 9.76
C LYS A 58 10.76 8.67 11.19
N PHE A 59 9.72 8.29 11.94
CA PHE A 59 9.47 8.83 13.28
C PHE A 59 9.65 7.80 14.40
N GLY A 60 9.86 6.51 14.08
CA GLY A 60 9.96 5.46 15.10
C GLY A 60 8.64 5.17 15.82
N ILE A 61 7.50 5.52 15.21
CA ILE A 61 6.18 5.42 15.82
C ILE A 61 5.31 4.43 15.05
N PRO A 62 4.70 3.43 15.73
CA PRO A 62 4.82 3.12 17.16
C PRO A 62 6.16 2.46 17.55
N ARG A 63 6.69 2.76 18.74
CA ARG A 63 7.97 2.22 19.23
C ARG A 63 8.03 0.70 19.24
N TYR A 64 6.93 0.03 19.61
CA TYR A 64 6.90 -1.43 19.60
C TYR A 64 7.02 -2.03 18.19
N PHE A 65 6.77 -1.25 17.13
CA PHE A 65 6.97 -1.71 15.77
C PHE A 65 8.36 -1.40 15.19
N SER A 66 9.11 -0.45 15.76
CA SER A 66 10.39 -0.01 15.18
C SER A 66 11.44 -1.12 15.13
N GLU A 67 11.41 -2.06 16.08
CA GLU A 67 12.34 -3.18 16.12
C GLU A 67 12.11 -4.21 15.00
N TYR A 68 10.89 -4.30 14.48
CA TYR A 68 10.54 -5.25 13.44
C TYR A 68 10.99 -4.80 12.05
N PHE A 69 10.99 -3.49 11.78
CA PHE A 69 11.31 -2.96 10.46
C PHE A 69 12.76 -2.50 10.38
N LYS A 70 13.65 -3.41 9.98
CA LYS A 70 15.07 -3.13 9.75
C LYS A 70 15.39 -3.11 8.25
N SER A 71 16.22 -2.15 7.84
CA SER A 71 16.77 -2.14 6.48
C SER A 71 17.77 -3.28 6.30
N VAL A 72 17.96 -3.72 5.06
CA VAL A 72 18.96 -4.76 4.73
C VAL A 72 20.38 -4.29 5.07
N SER A 73 20.66 -2.99 4.90
CA SER A 73 21.96 -2.40 5.27
C SER A 73 22.29 -2.46 6.77
N HIS A 74 21.28 -2.46 7.65
CA HIS A 74 21.49 -2.50 9.10
C HIS A 74 21.89 -3.91 9.60
N VAL A 75 21.73 -4.94 8.77
CA VAL A 75 21.97 -6.34 9.16
C VAL A 75 23.18 -6.94 8.43
N GLY A 76 23.46 -6.48 7.21
CA GLY A 76 24.58 -6.99 6.41
C GLY A 76 25.92 -6.33 6.72
N VAL A 77 27.01 -7.10 6.63
CA VAL A 77 28.40 -6.61 6.75
C VAL A 77 28.81 -5.67 5.60
N ARG A 78 28.07 -5.72 4.47
CA ARG A 78 28.32 -4.88 3.29
C ARG A 78 27.15 -3.90 3.09
N SER A 79 27.41 -2.61 3.30
CA SER A 79 26.46 -1.54 3.03
C SER A 79 26.43 -1.25 1.52
N THR A 80 25.45 -1.80 0.81
CA THR A 80 25.16 -1.41 -0.58
C THR A 80 24.17 -0.25 -0.58
N ARG A 81 24.37 0.72 -1.48
CA ARG A 81 23.52 1.93 -1.61
C ARG A 81 22.03 1.60 -1.81
N SER A 82 21.71 0.44 -2.38
CA SER A 82 20.34 -0.07 -2.53
C SER A 82 19.78 -0.72 -1.26
N GLY A 83 20.63 -1.28 -0.40
CA GLY A 83 20.22 -2.01 0.80
C GLY A 83 19.69 -1.11 1.93
N SER A 84 19.96 0.19 1.90
CA SER A 84 19.44 1.15 2.90
C SER A 84 17.95 1.43 2.74
N TYR A 85 17.41 1.30 1.54
CA TYR A 85 16.00 1.61 1.22
C TYR A 85 15.10 0.37 1.24
N ILE A 86 15.69 -0.82 1.12
CA ILE A 86 14.98 -2.10 1.08
C ILE A 86 14.80 -2.61 2.51
N LEU A 87 13.57 -2.93 2.88
CA LEU A 87 13.26 -3.58 4.15
C LEU A 87 13.60 -5.06 4.07
N ARG A 88 14.22 -5.58 5.14
CA ARG A 88 14.48 -7.00 5.27
C ARG A 88 13.15 -7.75 5.35
N MET A 89 12.98 -8.73 4.47
CA MET A 89 11.83 -9.63 4.55
C MET A 89 12.01 -10.58 5.74
N PRO A 90 11.00 -10.73 6.61
CA PRO A 90 11.04 -11.73 7.67
C PRO A 90 11.01 -13.14 7.06
N GLN A 91 11.83 -14.03 7.61
CA GLN A 91 11.78 -15.44 7.23
C GLN A 91 10.50 -16.06 7.78
N HIS A 92 9.80 -16.82 6.93
CA HIS A 92 8.54 -17.42 7.29
C HIS A 92 8.37 -18.76 6.58
N LYS A 93 7.74 -19.71 7.27
CA LYS A 93 7.48 -21.07 6.76
C LYS A 93 5.99 -21.34 6.52
N THR A 94 5.10 -20.53 7.08
CA THR A 94 3.66 -20.75 7.03
C THR A 94 2.96 -19.74 6.12
N ALA A 95 1.97 -20.22 5.36
CA ALA A 95 1.14 -19.37 4.50
C ALA A 95 0.31 -18.33 5.28
N VAL A 96 0.06 -18.59 6.57
CA VAL A 96 -0.61 -17.62 7.46
C VAL A 96 0.30 -16.45 7.76
N PHE A 97 1.58 -16.72 8.06
CA PHE A 97 2.55 -15.66 8.33
C PHE A 97 2.90 -14.88 7.05
N ASP A 98 2.88 -15.53 5.88
CA ASP A 98 3.03 -14.85 4.59
C ASP A 98 1.99 -13.72 4.38
N LYS A 99 0.78 -13.93 4.92
CA LYS A 99 -0.33 -12.98 4.88
C LYS A 99 -0.37 -12.04 6.09
N SER A 100 0.66 -12.08 6.95
CA SER A 100 0.79 -11.19 8.11
C SER A 100 1.01 -9.75 7.69
N PHE A 101 0.70 -8.82 8.60
CA PHE A 101 0.96 -7.41 8.40
C PHE A 101 2.44 -7.16 8.07
N HIS A 102 3.36 -7.80 8.78
CA HIS A 102 4.79 -7.54 8.65
C HIS A 102 5.34 -7.93 7.27
N VAL A 103 5.00 -9.13 6.77
CA VAL A 103 5.39 -9.56 5.42
C VAL A 103 4.77 -8.66 4.34
N MET A 104 3.47 -8.38 4.46
CA MET A 104 2.75 -7.52 3.49
C MET A 104 3.33 -6.10 3.47
N ALA A 105 3.65 -5.54 4.63
CA ALA A 105 4.24 -4.22 4.78
C ALA A 105 5.60 -4.13 4.08
N CYS A 106 6.50 -5.09 4.34
CA CYS A 106 7.80 -5.14 3.67
C CYS A 106 7.65 -5.31 2.15
N ARG A 107 6.74 -6.18 1.69
CA ARG A 107 6.46 -6.37 0.26
C ARG A 107 5.98 -5.10 -0.42
N LEU A 108 4.99 -4.43 0.18
CA LEU A 108 4.45 -3.19 -0.37
C LEU A 108 5.51 -2.09 -0.41
N TRP A 109 6.30 -1.94 0.65
CA TRP A 109 7.37 -0.94 0.71
C TRP A 109 8.46 -1.19 -0.33
N ASN A 110 8.92 -2.44 -0.45
CA ASN A 110 9.98 -2.80 -1.39
C ASN A 110 9.54 -2.73 -2.86
N ALA A 111 8.23 -2.76 -3.13
CA ALA A 111 7.67 -2.54 -4.45
C ALA A 111 7.55 -1.05 -4.83
N LEU A 112 7.80 -0.13 -3.90
CA LEU A 112 7.73 1.30 -4.19
C LEU A 112 9.00 1.80 -4.91
N PRO A 113 8.85 2.72 -5.87
CA PRO A 113 10.00 3.38 -6.48
C PRO A 113 10.69 4.30 -5.46
N GLN A 114 12.00 4.47 -5.64
CA GLN A 114 12.81 5.29 -4.74
C GLN A 114 12.35 6.76 -4.68
N THR A 115 11.72 7.25 -5.76
CA THR A 115 11.14 8.60 -5.84
C THR A 115 10.04 8.85 -4.82
N VAL A 116 9.35 7.78 -4.37
CA VAL A 116 8.27 7.86 -3.38
C VAL A 116 8.82 7.64 -1.97
N THR A 117 9.79 6.73 -1.79
CA THR A 117 10.35 6.41 -0.47
C THR A 117 11.27 7.50 0.09
N SER A 118 11.81 8.37 -0.76
CA SER A 118 12.62 9.53 -0.35
C SER A 118 11.81 10.70 0.23
N ILE A 119 10.47 10.67 0.12
CA ILE A 119 9.62 11.76 0.61
C ILE A 119 9.56 11.74 2.14
N ASP A 120 10.00 12.82 2.79
CA ASP A 120 10.00 12.93 4.26
C ASP A 120 8.64 13.34 4.84
N SER A 121 7.88 14.16 4.11
CA SER A 121 6.57 14.63 4.58
C SER A 121 5.50 13.55 4.43
N SER A 122 4.85 13.17 5.53
CA SER A 122 3.77 12.17 5.54
C SER A 122 2.60 12.55 4.63
N SER A 123 2.23 13.84 4.58
CA SER A 123 1.13 14.30 3.73
C SER A 123 1.47 14.20 2.25
N ARG A 124 2.67 14.64 1.85
CA ARG A 124 3.16 14.53 0.47
C ARG A 124 3.33 13.07 0.03
N PHE A 125 3.81 12.22 0.93
CA PHE A 125 3.95 10.79 0.69
C PHE A 125 2.59 10.13 0.38
N VAL A 126 1.57 10.41 1.21
CA VAL A 126 0.22 9.87 1.00
C VAL A 126 -0.41 10.42 -0.28
N ALA A 127 -0.22 11.71 -0.59
CA ALA A 127 -0.71 12.29 -1.84
C ALA A 127 -0.09 11.59 -3.06
N LYS A 128 1.24 11.47 -3.09
CA LYS A 128 1.94 10.83 -4.20
C LYS A 128 1.57 9.35 -4.36
N LEU A 129 1.36 8.63 -3.26
CA LEU A 129 0.84 7.27 -3.30
C LEU A 129 -0.55 7.22 -3.93
N LYS A 130 -1.47 8.10 -3.51
CA LYS A 130 -2.82 8.13 -4.09
C LYS A 130 -2.78 8.36 -5.60
N ASP A 131 -1.98 9.32 -6.05
CA ASP A 131 -1.81 9.60 -7.48
C ASP A 131 -1.33 8.36 -8.24
N MET A 132 -0.28 7.69 -7.74
CA MET A 132 0.26 6.48 -8.35
C MET A 132 -0.76 5.32 -8.39
N TYR A 133 -1.57 5.15 -7.34
CA TYR A 133 -2.63 4.13 -7.33
C TYR A 133 -3.80 4.49 -8.26
N LEU A 134 -4.13 5.78 -8.43
CA LEU A 134 -5.15 6.24 -9.38
C LEU A 134 -4.68 6.06 -10.83
N GLU A 135 -3.43 6.41 -11.14
CA GLU A 135 -2.80 6.17 -12.45
C GLU A 135 -2.81 4.68 -12.80
N ARG A 136 -2.54 3.81 -11.81
CA ARG A 136 -2.65 2.36 -11.96
C ARG A 136 -4.07 1.90 -12.25
N LEU A 137 -5.09 2.52 -11.64
CA LEU A 137 -6.49 2.22 -11.93
C LEU A 137 -6.92 2.70 -13.33
N ALA A 138 -6.31 3.77 -13.84
CA ALA A 138 -6.50 4.28 -15.19
C ALA A 138 -5.80 3.43 -16.27
N GLY A 139 -4.97 2.46 -15.88
CA GLY A 139 -4.22 1.59 -16.80
C GLY A 139 -2.93 2.21 -17.33
N ALA A 140 -2.41 3.27 -16.71
CA ALA A 140 -1.28 4.05 -17.24
C ALA A 140 0.12 3.52 -16.85
N VAL A 141 0.25 2.54 -15.95
CA VAL A 141 1.57 2.05 -15.47
C VAL A 141 1.60 0.52 -15.37
N PRO A 142 2.43 -0.19 -16.17
CA PRO A 142 2.77 -1.58 -15.94
C PRO A 142 3.81 -1.71 -14.81
N VAL A 143 3.76 -2.86 -14.15
CA VAL A 143 4.53 -3.30 -12.97
C VAL A 143 6.02 -3.00 -13.06
#